data_AF-A0A338P6Z3-F1
#
_entry.id   AF-A0A338P6Z3-F1
#
_cell.length_a   1.000
_cell.length_b   1.000
_cell.length_c   1.000
_cell.angle_alpha   90.00
_cell.angle_beta   90.00
_cell.angle_gamma   90.00
#
_symmetry.space_group_name_H-M   'P 1'
#
loop_
_entity.id
_entity.type
_entity.pdbx_description
1 polymer ?
#
loop_
_entity_poly.entity_id
_entity_poly.type
_entity_poly.pdbx_seq_one_letter_code
_entity_poly.pdbx_strand_id
1 'polypeptide(L)'
;MEETKETMSEVLRHPRISGKPILVLANKQDKEGALGEADVIECLSLEKLVNEHKCLCQIEPCSAVLGYGKKIDKSIKKGLYWLLHIIAKDFDALSERIQKDTTEQRALEEQEKRERAERVRKLREE
;
A
#
# COMPACT_ATOMS: atom_id res chain seq x y z
N MET A 1 9.45 -8.71 -13.01
CA MET A 1 8.08 -8.82 -12.45
C MET A 1 8.03 -9.67 -11.19
N GLU A 2 8.87 -10.70 -11.05
CA GLU A 2 8.88 -11.54 -9.84
C GLU A 2 9.12 -10.74 -8.55
N GLU A 3 10.17 -9.91 -8.50
CA GLU A 3 10.44 -9.04 -7.35
C GLU A 3 9.24 -8.16 -6.96
N THR A 4 8.52 -7.62 -7.95
CA THR A 4 7.31 -6.80 -7.71
C THR A 4 6.19 -7.63 -7.11
N LYS A 5 6.01 -8.87 -7.58
CA LYS A 5 5.02 -9.81 -7.06
C LYS A 5 5.34 -10.23 -5.63
N GLU A 6 6.60 -10.55 -5.34
CA GLU A 6 7.07 -10.92 -4.00
C GLU A 6 6.85 -9.75 -3.03
N THR A 7 7.33 -8.56 -3.40
CA THR A 7 7.16 -7.34 -2.60
C THR A 7 5.68 -7.05 -2.33
N MET A 8 4.83 -7.16 -3.35
CA MET A 8 3.39 -6.94 -3.16
C MET A 8 2.78 -8.00 -2.25
N SER A 9 3.18 -9.26 -2.38
CA SER A 9 2.72 -10.34 -1.51
C SER A 9 3.08 -10.09 -0.04
N GLU A 10 4.31 -9.61 0.23
CA GLU A 10 4.75 -9.24 1.59
C GLU A 10 3.93 -8.09 2.17
N VAL A 11 3.70 -7.04 1.36
CA VAL A 11 2.91 -5.87 1.76
C VAL A 11 1.47 -6.28 2.07
N LEU A 12 0.82 -7.08 1.21
CA LEU A 12 -0.57 -7.48 1.37
C LEU A 12 -0.79 -8.45 2.52
N ARG A 13 0.21 -9.29 2.81
CA ARG A 13 0.19 -10.20 3.97
C ARG A 13 0.29 -9.45 5.30
N HIS A 14 0.84 -8.24 5.30
CA HIS A 14 1.01 -7.49 6.54
C HIS A 14 -0.34 -7.19 7.20
N PRO A 15 -0.56 -7.54 8.49
CA PRO A 15 -1.87 -7.40 9.16
C PRO A 15 -2.43 -5.98 9.13
N ARG A 16 -1.56 -4.97 9.23
CA ARG A 16 -1.98 -3.55 9.14
C ARG A 16 -2.44 -3.13 7.75
N ILE A 17 -2.10 -3.89 6.70
CA ILE A 17 -2.51 -3.63 5.31
C ILE A 17 -3.71 -4.49 4.92
N SER A 18 -3.78 -5.74 5.37
CA SER A 18 -4.90 -6.64 5.03
C SER A 18 -6.26 -5.98 5.28
N GLY A 19 -7.17 -6.14 4.33
CA GLY A 19 -8.50 -5.53 4.36
C GLY A 19 -8.57 -4.06 3.95
N LYS A 20 -7.44 -3.39 3.66
CA LYS A 20 -7.44 -2.00 3.14
C LYS A 20 -7.54 -2.01 1.62
N PRO A 21 -8.25 -1.04 1.02
CA PRO A 21 -8.32 -0.93 -0.43
C PRO A 21 -6.94 -0.60 -1.03
N ILE A 22 -6.66 -1.16 -2.19
CA ILE A 22 -5.41 -0.99 -2.94
C ILE A 22 -5.74 -0.41 -4.30
N LEU A 23 -5.01 0.64 -4.67
CA LEU A 23 -5.00 1.16 -6.03
C LEU A 23 -3.65 0.81 -6.67
N VAL A 24 -3.69 0.03 -7.74
CA VAL A 24 -2.52 -0.31 -8.55
C VAL A 24 -2.48 0.60 -9.76
N LEU A 25 -1.48 1.48 -9.82
CA LEU A 25 -1.24 2.31 -11.00
C LEU A 25 -0.29 1.57 -11.94
N ALA A 26 -0.82 0.99 -13.02
CA ALA A 26 -0.04 0.34 -14.08
C ALA A 26 0.61 1.42 -14.96
N ASN A 27 1.65 2.05 -14.39
CA ASN A 27 2.26 3.27 -14.91
C ASN A 27 3.12 3.01 -16.18
N LYS A 28 3.47 4.10 -16.87
CA LYS A 28 4.32 4.15 -18.08
C LYS A 28 3.64 3.69 -19.36
N GLN A 29 2.32 3.86 -19.47
CA GLN A 29 1.57 3.53 -20.70
C GLN A 29 1.97 4.35 -21.93
N ASP A 30 2.84 5.36 -21.78
CA ASP A 30 3.50 6.08 -22.88
C ASP A 30 4.66 5.29 -23.53
N LYS A 31 5.08 4.16 -22.96
CA LYS A 31 6.18 3.35 -23.45
C LYS A 31 5.68 2.15 -24.25
N GLU A 32 6.40 1.84 -25.31
CA GLU A 32 6.24 0.59 -26.03
C GLU A 32 6.55 -0.60 -25.09
N GLY A 33 5.73 -1.64 -25.15
CA GLY A 33 5.84 -2.79 -24.25
C GLY A 33 5.30 -2.56 -22.84
N ALA A 34 4.60 -1.44 -22.59
CA ALA A 34 3.87 -1.27 -21.34
C ALA A 34 2.78 -2.36 -21.19
N LEU A 35 2.69 -2.94 -20.00
CA LEU A 35 1.72 -3.98 -19.71
C LEU A 35 0.31 -3.41 -19.59
N GLY A 36 -0.66 -4.12 -20.15
CA GLY A 36 -2.08 -3.84 -19.95
C GLY A 36 -2.57 -4.32 -18.57
N GLU A 37 -3.82 -4.02 -18.26
CA GLU A 37 -4.46 -4.41 -17.00
C GLU A 37 -4.45 -5.93 -16.79
N ALA A 38 -4.82 -6.71 -17.81
CA ALA A 38 -4.86 -8.17 -17.75
C ALA A 38 -3.47 -8.77 -17.47
N ASP A 39 -2.44 -8.27 -18.15
CA ASP A 39 -1.07 -8.75 -17.97
C ASP A 39 -0.56 -8.45 -16.56
N VAL A 40 -0.91 -7.28 -15.99
CA VAL A 40 -0.57 -6.93 -14.61
C VAL A 40 -1.26 -7.86 -13.61
N ILE A 41 -2.54 -8.18 -13.83
CA ILE A 41 -3.28 -9.13 -12.99
C ILE A 41 -2.60 -10.50 -13.00
N GLU A 42 -2.25 -11.00 -14.18
CA GLU A 42 -1.63 -12.30 -14.36
C GLU A 42 -0.22 -12.34 -13.74
N CYS A 43 0.65 -11.40 -14.14
CA CYS A 43 2.04 -11.36 -13.70
C CYS A 43 2.18 -11.27 -12.17
N LEU A 44 1.28 -10.53 -11.53
CA LEU A 44 1.30 -10.34 -10.08
C LEU A 44 0.41 -11.34 -9.34
N SER A 45 -0.31 -12.21 -10.05
CA SER A 45 -1.33 -13.11 -9.47
C SER A 45 -2.31 -12.34 -8.57
N LEU A 46 -2.69 -11.14 -9.01
CA LEU A 46 -3.26 -10.12 -8.15
C LEU A 46 -4.62 -10.52 -7.60
N GLU A 47 -5.48 -11.15 -8.41
CA GLU A 47 -6.80 -11.63 -7.99
C GLU A 47 -6.69 -12.58 -6.79
N LYS A 48 -5.73 -13.51 -6.81
CA LYS A 48 -5.48 -14.42 -5.69
C LYS A 48 -5.06 -13.66 -4.43
N LEU A 49 -4.06 -12.78 -4.55
CA LEU A 49 -3.49 -12.06 -3.41
C LEU A 49 -4.50 -11.15 -2.72
N VAL A 50 -5.28 -10.39 -3.50
CA VAL A 50 -6.25 -9.43 -2.94
C VAL A 50 -7.43 -10.16 -2.30
N ASN A 51 -7.88 -11.28 -2.86
CA ASN A 51 -8.92 -12.12 -2.27
C ASN A 51 -8.45 -12.77 -0.96
N GLU A 52 -7.23 -13.32 -0.94
CA GLU A 52 -6.63 -13.94 0.25
C GLU A 52 -6.53 -12.95 1.42
N HIS A 53 -6.14 -11.71 1.13
CA HIS A 53 -5.96 -10.65 2.13
C HIS A 53 -7.16 -9.71 2.26
N LYS A 54 -8.29 -10.05 1.63
CA LYS A 54 -9.59 -9.33 1.68
C LYS A 54 -9.50 -7.86 1.30
N CYS A 55 -8.61 -7.51 0.38
CA CYS A 55 -8.42 -6.15 -0.07
C CYS A 55 -9.24 -5.89 -1.33
N LEU A 56 -10.03 -4.81 -1.33
CA LEU A 56 -10.59 -4.30 -2.60
C LEU A 56 -9.46 -3.75 -3.46
N CYS A 57 -9.47 -4.05 -4.75
CA CYS A 57 -8.40 -3.66 -5.65
C CYS A 57 -8.97 -3.00 -6.91
N GLN A 58 -8.34 -1.90 -7.33
CA GLN A 58 -8.57 -1.25 -8.62
C GLN A 58 -7.23 -1.08 -9.31
N ILE A 59 -7.21 -1.34 -10.62
CA ILE A 59 -6.05 -1.11 -11.46
C ILE A 59 -6.38 0.05 -12.40
N GLU A 60 -5.45 0.98 -12.56
CA GLU A 60 -5.57 2.04 -13.53
C GLU A 60 -4.31 2.09 -14.40
N PRO A 61 -4.41 1.76 -15.71
CA PRO A 61 -3.33 2.00 -16.65
C PRO A 61 -3.16 3.51 -16.84
N CYS A 62 -1.95 4.01 -16.59
CA CYS A 62 -1.69 5.45 -16.63
C CYS A 62 -0.28 5.80 -17.13
N SER A 63 -0.11 7.06 -17.53
CA SER A 63 1.18 7.69 -17.77
C SER A 63 1.37 8.91 -16.88
N ALA A 64 2.26 8.79 -15.90
CA ALA A 64 2.60 9.88 -14.99
C ALA A 64 3.36 11.04 -15.65
N VAL A 65 3.83 10.88 -16.89
CA VAL A 65 4.62 11.90 -17.61
C VAL A 65 3.76 12.91 -18.38
N LEU A 66 2.43 12.70 -18.46
CA LEU A 66 1.51 13.58 -19.21
C LEU A 66 1.38 15.01 -18.64
N GLY A 67 1.93 15.25 -17.44
CA GLY A 67 2.07 16.59 -16.85
C GLY A 67 1.26 16.77 -15.56
N TYR A 68 1.11 18.03 -15.13
CA TYR A 68 0.48 18.39 -13.85
C TYR A 68 -0.87 19.12 -14.03
N GLY A 69 -1.65 19.21 -12.96
CA GLY A 69 -2.90 19.98 -12.89
C GLY A 69 -3.97 19.48 -13.86
N LYS A 70 -4.30 20.27 -14.89
CA LYS A 70 -5.29 19.90 -15.92
C LYS A 70 -4.75 18.91 -16.96
N LYS A 71 -3.42 18.72 -17.04
CA LYS A 71 -2.75 17.85 -18.01
C LYS A 71 -2.42 16.46 -17.48
N ILE A 72 -2.60 16.22 -16.18
CA ILE A 72 -2.41 14.88 -15.58
C ILE A 72 -3.35 13.87 -16.24
N ASP A 73 -2.87 12.64 -16.36
CA ASP A 73 -3.66 11.50 -16.80
C ASP A 73 -4.97 11.37 -16.01
N LYS A 74 -6.07 11.18 -16.73
CA LYS A 74 -7.41 11.02 -16.16
C LYS A 74 -7.52 9.72 -15.37
N SER A 75 -6.79 8.67 -15.75
CA SER A 75 -6.80 7.38 -15.06
C SER A 75 -6.26 7.49 -13.62
N ILE A 76 -5.25 8.33 -13.39
CA ILE A 76 -4.72 8.59 -12.04
C ILE A 76 -5.80 9.22 -11.15
N LYS A 77 -6.50 10.24 -11.68
CA LYS A 77 -7.62 10.88 -10.95
C LYS A 77 -8.75 9.90 -10.69
N LYS A 78 -9.11 9.10 -11.69
CA LYS A 78 -10.16 8.07 -11.59
C LYS A 78 -9.83 7.07 -10.47
N GLY A 79 -8.60 6.54 -10.46
CA GLY A 79 -8.14 5.64 -9.42
C GLY A 79 -8.15 6.27 -8.02
N LEU A 80 -7.67 7.52 -7.91
CA LEU A 80 -7.71 8.24 -6.63
C LEU A 80 -9.14 8.45 -6.13
N TYR A 81 -10.06 8.87 -6.99
CA TYR A 81 -11.46 9.03 -6.60
C TYR A 81 -12.11 7.72 -6.19
N TRP A 82 -11.81 6.62 -6.90
CA TRP A 82 -12.24 5.29 -6.48
C TRP A 82 -11.71 4.96 -5.08
N LEU A 83 -10.41 5.17 -4.83
CA LEU A 83 -9.80 4.84 -3.55
C LEU A 83 -10.42 5.64 -2.40
N LEU A 84 -10.57 6.96 -2.59
CA LEU A 84 -11.22 7.83 -1.60
C LEU A 84 -12.67 7.44 -1.35
N HIS A 85 -13.41 7.05 -2.40
CA HIS A 85 -14.78 6.59 -2.28
C HIS A 85 -14.90 5.30 -1.46
N ILE A 86 -14.01 4.33 -1.68
CA ILE A 86 -13.99 3.10 -0.88
C ILE A 86 -13.61 3.40 0.57
N ILE A 87 -12.59 4.22 0.80
CA ILE A 87 -12.20 4.63 2.16
C ILE A 87 -13.36 5.35 2.85
N ALA A 88 -14.07 6.24 2.16
CA ALA A 88 -15.17 7.00 2.72
C ALA A 88 -16.36 6.12 3.15
N LYS A 89 -16.61 5.00 2.45
CA LYS A 89 -17.68 4.05 2.81
C LYS A 89 -17.49 3.40 4.17
N ASP A 90 -16.24 3.02 4.48
CA ASP A 90 -15.88 2.30 5.70
C ASP A 90 -14.96 3.14 6.60
N PHE A 91 -15.07 4.47 6.51
CA PHE A 91 -14.09 5.40 7.11
C PHE A 91 -13.97 5.21 8.61
N ASP A 92 -15.09 5.13 9.33
CA ASP A 92 -15.09 5.03 10.80
C ASP A 92 -14.37 3.75 11.26
N ALA A 93 -14.71 2.61 10.66
CA ALA A 93 -14.08 1.33 10.98
C ALA A 93 -12.59 1.30 10.61
N LEU A 94 -12.22 1.85 9.45
CA LEU A 94 -10.82 1.96 9.04
C LEU A 94 -10.03 2.89 9.95
N SER A 95 -10.60 4.03 10.32
CA SER A 95 -9.99 5.04 11.18
C SER A 95 -9.74 4.50 12.58
N GLU A 96 -10.73 3.84 13.18
CA GLU A 96 -10.59 3.20 14.50
C GLU A 96 -9.47 2.16 14.49
N ARG A 97 -9.47 1.28 13.48
CA ARG A 97 -8.42 0.27 13.32
C ARG A 97 -7.03 0.91 13.17
N ILE A 98 -6.90 1.94 12.35
CA ILE A 98 -5.63 2.66 12.14
C ILE A 98 -5.15 3.31 13.43
N GLN A 99 -6.05 3.93 14.21
CA GLN A 99 -5.70 4.55 15.48
C GLN A 99 -5.18 3.52 16.48
N LYS A 100 -5.84 2.37 16.58
CA LYS A 100 -5.39 1.25 17.41
C LYS A 100 -4.01 0.74 16.97
N ASP A 101 -3.87 0.38 15.70
CA ASP A 101 -2.62 -0.15 15.12
C ASP A 101 -1.44 0.82 15.34
N THR A 102 -1.68 2.13 15.15
CA THR A 102 -0.68 3.19 15.32
C THR A 102 -0.29 3.39 16.78
N THR A 103 -1.26 3.31 17.69
CA THR A 103 -1.00 3.46 19.13
C THR A 103 -0.19 2.28 19.66
N GLU A 104 -0.55 1.05 19.28
CA GLU A 104 0.20 -0.16 19.61
C GLU A 104 1.62 -0.12 19.05
N GLN A 105 1.79 0.32 17.80
CA GLN A 105 3.11 0.49 17.18
C GLN A 105 3.98 1.47 17.96
N ARG A 106 3.44 2.65 18.28
CA ARG A 106 4.19 3.68 19.03
C ARG A 106 4.59 3.20 20.41
N ALA A 107 3.70 2.49 21.12
CA ALA A 107 4.00 1.94 22.43
C ALA A 107 5.15 0.93 22.38
N LEU A 108 5.16 0.05 21.37
CA LEU A 108 6.24 -0.91 21.15
C LEU A 108 7.58 -0.22 20.85
N GLU A 109 7.57 0.74 19.92
CA GLU A 109 8.77 1.51 19.55
C GLU A 109 9.34 2.31 20.74
N GLU A 110 8.49 2.86 21.59
CA GLU A 110 8.90 3.53 22.82
C GLU A 110 9.52 2.55 23.83
N GLN A 111 8.94 1.37 23.99
CA GLN A 111 9.49 0.33 24.86
C GLN A 111 10.86 -0.14 24.37
N GLU A 112 10.99 -0.48 23.09
CA GLU A 112 12.26 -0.90 22.49
C GLU A 112 13.34 0.18 22.63
N LYS A 113 12.96 1.45 22.47
CA LYS A 113 13.86 2.58 22.66
C LYS A 113 14.33 2.70 24.12
N ARG A 114 13.44 2.51 25.10
CA ARG A 114 13.81 2.51 26.54
C ARG A 114 14.76 1.36 26.86
N GLU A 115 14.43 0.14 26.44
CA GLU A 115 15.27 -1.04 26.65
C GLU A 115 16.64 -0.91 25.98
N ARG A 116 16.70 -0.31 24.78
CA ARG A 116 17.96 -0.02 24.09
C ARG A 116 18.79 1.02 24.85
N ALA A 117 18.16 2.07 25.38
CA ALA A 117 18.85 3.09 26.17
C ALA A 117 19.42 2.53 27.48
N GLU A 118 18.67 1.67 28.18
CA GLU A 118 19.13 1.00 29.40
C GLU A 118 20.30 0.04 29.13
N ARG A 119 20.24 -0.74 28.04
CA ARG A 119 21.35 -1.61 27.61
C ARG A 119 22.63 -0.81 27.36
N VAL A 120 22.52 0.32 26.66
CA VAL A 120 23.67 1.20 26.37
C VAL A 120 24.20 1.85 27.66
N ARG A 121 23.33 2.20 28.61
CA ARG A 121 23.76 2.77 29.90
C ARG A 121 24.57 1.77 30.72
N LYS A 122 24.09 0.53 30.87
CA LYS A 122 24.79 -0.52 31.64
C LYS A 122 26.19 -0.80 31.08
N LEU A 123 26.33 -0.89 29.75
CA LEU A 123 27.61 -1.08 29.07
C LEU A 123 28.61 0.07 29.22
N ARG A 124 28.16 1.27 29.63
CA ARG A 124 29.04 2.43 29.88
C ARG A 124 29.46 2.55 31.34
N GLU A 125 28.74 1.87 32.25
CA GLU A 125 29.02 1.84 33.68
C GLU A 125 29.96 0.66 34.05
N GLU A 126 30.13 -0.31 33.15
CA GLU A 126 31.16 -1.38 33.17
C GLU A 126 32.46 -0.93 32.48
#